data_AF-A0A7R9V9V5-F1
#
_entry.id   AF-A0A7R9V9V5-F1
#
_cell.length_a   1.000
_cell.length_b   1.000
_cell.length_c   1.000
_cell.angle_alpha   90.00
_cell.angle_beta   90.00
_cell.angle_gamma   90.00
#
_symmetry.space_group_name_H-M   'P 1'
#
loop_
_entity.id
_entity.type
_entity.pdbx_description
1 polymer ?
#
loop_
_entity_poly.entity_id
_entity_poly.type
_entity_poly.pdbx_seq_one_letter_code
_entity_poly.pdbx_strand_id
1 'polypeptide(L)'
;VGGPHARVSRCVALVLHVPCSCPCAPRSASQRRAAQLGIPQDEFESRLRQLLTLLPDLGDRLLTLKPDLLLELVADPHEVAARLVKLKQMFPAANLTMMVYRRPVMLTAGAWVGVLEGSEKLRVLFGDGGGGGPAADGRLDALVTAQPLLLVGDVDVLLAEMRRLLPGTDPRDVLLSDPGIVTSLMDNRSLSLW
;
A
#
# COMPACT_ATOMS: atom_id res chain seq x y z
N VAL A 1 17.74 -13.89 27.50
CA VAL A 1 16.33 -13.88 27.05
C VAL A 1 15.91 -12.43 26.86
N GLY A 2 16.03 -11.90 25.65
CA GLY A 2 15.71 -10.51 25.31
C GLY A 2 14.99 -10.47 23.96
N GLY A 3 13.68 -10.27 23.99
CA GLY A 3 12.82 -10.34 22.80
C GLY A 3 12.93 -9.11 21.90
N PRO A 4 12.78 -9.25 20.57
CA PRO A 4 13.00 -8.18 19.59
C PRO A 4 11.94 -7.06 19.57
N HIS A 5 10.91 -7.08 20.42
CA HIS A 5 9.83 -6.08 20.41
C HIS A 5 10.13 -4.74 21.12
N ALA A 6 11.29 -4.58 21.78
CA ALA A 6 11.57 -3.39 22.60
C ALA A 6 12.16 -2.16 21.85
N ARG A 7 12.42 -2.26 20.53
CA ARG A 7 13.15 -1.20 19.80
C ARG A 7 12.27 -0.17 19.08
N VAL A 8 11.04 -0.50 18.71
CA VAL A 8 10.17 0.41 17.93
C VAL A 8 9.64 1.57 18.80
N SER A 9 9.45 1.37 20.10
CA SER A 9 8.97 2.43 21.01
C SER A 9 9.94 3.59 21.23
N ARG A 10 11.26 3.44 21.00
CA ARG A 10 12.22 4.54 21.26
C ARG A 10 12.37 5.54 20.11
N CYS A 11 12.09 5.16 18.87
CA CYS A 11 12.19 6.09 17.73
C CYS A 11 10.96 6.99 17.60
N VAL A 12 9.76 6.50 17.90
CA VAL A 12 8.54 7.33 17.86
C VAL A 12 8.57 8.40 18.96
N ALA A 13 9.13 8.09 20.13
CA ALA A 13 9.33 9.07 21.20
C ALA A 13 10.29 10.20 20.83
N LEU A 14 11.27 9.94 19.94
CA LEU A 14 12.21 10.98 19.50
C LEU A 14 11.60 11.97 18.50
N VAL A 15 10.54 11.57 17.80
CA VAL A 15 9.82 12.43 16.83
C VAL A 15 8.60 13.11 17.46
N LEU A 16 8.01 12.52 18.51
CA LEU A 16 6.75 13.00 19.10
C LEU A 16 6.84 13.46 20.56
N HIS A 17 7.98 13.40 21.25
CA HIS A 17 8.06 13.77 22.67
C HIS A 17 9.40 14.38 23.10
N VAL A 18 9.66 15.60 22.63
CA VAL A 18 10.25 16.62 23.50
C VAL A 18 9.33 17.83 23.42
N PRO A 19 8.46 18.10 24.42
CA PRO A 19 7.81 19.39 24.55
C PRO A 19 8.87 20.41 24.97
N CYS A 20 9.77 20.75 24.06
CA CYS A 20 10.46 22.02 24.13
C CYS A 20 9.39 23.05 23.76
N SER A 21 8.84 23.74 24.76
CA SER A 21 8.00 24.93 24.60
C SER A 21 8.74 26.12 23.97
N CYS A 22 9.82 25.87 23.23
CA CYS A 22 10.51 26.87 22.45
C CYS A 22 9.72 27.08 21.14
N PRO A 23 9.13 28.26 20.92
CA PRO A 23 8.38 28.58 19.69
C PRO A 23 9.23 28.60 18.40
N CYS A 24 10.49 28.14 18.45
CA CYS A 24 11.49 28.33 17.39
C CYS A 24 11.75 27.09 16.53
N ALA A 25 11.18 25.92 16.86
CA ALA A 25 11.41 24.71 16.06
C ALA A 25 10.65 24.80 14.73
N PRO A 26 11.33 24.67 13.57
CA PRO A 26 10.67 24.71 12.28
C PRO A 26 9.67 23.55 12.16
N ARG A 27 8.38 23.89 12.02
CA ARG A 27 7.31 22.91 11.78
C ARG A 27 7.68 22.01 10.61
N SER A 28 7.36 20.72 10.71
CA SER A 28 7.58 19.78 9.61
C SER A 28 6.73 20.16 8.39
N ALA A 29 7.13 19.72 7.19
CA ALA A 29 6.39 20.02 5.96
C ALA A 29 4.94 19.51 6.00
N SER A 30 4.69 18.39 6.69
CA SER A 30 3.34 17.86 6.93
C SER A 30 2.52 18.76 7.84
N GLN A 31 3.08 19.30 8.91
CA GLN A 31 2.37 20.23 9.81
C GLN A 31 1.96 21.54 9.12
N ARG A 32 2.83 22.10 8.26
CA ARG A 32 2.48 23.31 7.49
C ARG A 32 1.29 23.06 6.56
N ARG A 33 1.18 21.86 6.03
CA ARG A 33 0.14 21.49 5.07
C ARG A 33 -1.15 21.01 5.76
N ALA A 34 -1.07 20.39 6.92
CA ALA A 34 -2.24 20.16 7.79
C ALA A 34 -2.92 21.49 8.19
N ALA A 35 -2.13 22.52 8.47
CA ALA A 35 -2.66 23.87 8.72
C ALA A 35 -3.38 24.46 7.50
N GLN A 36 -2.95 24.12 6.27
CA GLN A 36 -3.67 24.50 5.04
C GLN A 36 -5.01 23.78 4.90
N LEU A 37 -5.16 22.58 5.48
CA LEU A 37 -6.41 21.83 5.53
C LEU A 37 -7.32 22.24 6.69
N GLY A 38 -6.89 23.20 7.53
CA GLY A 38 -7.67 23.67 8.68
C GLY A 38 -7.76 22.69 9.84
N ILE A 39 -6.92 21.65 9.88
CA ILE A 39 -6.94 20.64 10.96
C ILE A 39 -6.07 21.14 12.13
N PRO A 40 -6.61 21.24 13.36
CA PRO A 40 -5.83 21.54 14.56
C PRO A 40 -4.68 20.55 14.75
N GLN A 41 -3.55 21.03 15.27
CA GLN A 41 -2.36 20.18 15.45
C GLN A 41 -2.62 18.96 16.34
N ASP A 42 -3.29 19.15 17.47
CA ASP A 42 -3.60 18.06 18.41
C ASP A 42 -4.48 16.97 17.77
N GLU A 43 -5.40 17.39 16.90
CA GLU A 43 -6.25 16.49 16.14
C GLU A 43 -5.46 15.71 15.10
N PHE A 44 -4.57 16.39 14.34
CA PHE A 44 -3.66 15.73 13.41
C PHE A 44 -2.79 14.68 14.11
N GLU A 45 -2.20 15.02 15.26
CA GLU A 45 -1.37 14.09 16.04
C GLU A 45 -2.17 12.92 16.63
N SER A 46 -3.42 13.15 17.04
CA SER A 46 -4.35 12.09 17.46
C SER A 46 -4.64 11.13 16.31
N ARG A 47 -5.01 11.65 15.13
CA ARG A 47 -5.31 10.84 13.95
C ARG A 47 -4.08 10.10 13.41
N LEU A 48 -2.90 10.72 13.45
CA LEU A 48 -1.64 10.08 13.10
C LEU A 48 -1.31 8.90 14.04
N ARG A 49 -1.53 9.05 15.35
CA ARG A 49 -1.36 7.94 16.30
C ARG A 49 -2.32 6.78 16.03
N GLN A 50 -3.58 7.08 15.69
CA GLN A 50 -4.54 6.05 15.28
C GLN A 50 -4.06 5.32 14.01
N LEU A 51 -3.62 6.06 12.99
CA LEU A 51 -3.07 5.49 11.77
C LEU A 51 -1.86 4.58 12.04
N LEU A 52 -0.94 4.99 12.91
CA LEU A 52 0.22 4.17 13.29
C LEU A 52 -0.15 2.96 14.17
N THR A 53 -1.28 3.02 14.86
CA THR A 53 -1.81 1.85 15.58
C THR A 53 -2.35 0.81 14.59
N LEU A 54 -2.97 1.25 13.50
CA LEU A 54 -3.44 0.38 12.42
C LEU A 54 -2.28 -0.17 11.57
N LEU A 55 -1.27 0.65 11.33
CA LEU A 55 -0.16 0.39 10.41
C LEU A 55 1.19 0.73 11.09
N PRO A 56 1.67 -0.11 12.02
CA PRO A 56 2.87 0.20 12.80
C PRO A 56 4.12 0.37 11.90
N ASP A 57 4.25 -0.45 10.86
CA ASP A 57 5.40 -0.42 9.94
C ASP A 57 5.41 0.82 9.04
N LEU A 58 4.32 1.59 8.98
CA LEU A 58 4.30 2.88 8.30
C LEU A 58 5.18 3.91 9.02
N GLY A 59 5.41 3.73 10.33
CA GLY A 59 6.28 4.59 11.15
C GLY A 59 7.67 4.76 10.55
N ASP A 60 8.26 3.66 10.08
CA ASP A 60 9.59 3.65 9.46
C ASP A 60 9.62 4.39 8.11
N ARG A 61 8.46 4.53 7.46
CA ARG A 61 8.32 5.18 6.14
C ARG A 61 7.87 6.63 6.22
N LEU A 62 7.40 7.14 7.36
CA LEU A 62 6.79 8.47 7.46
C LEU A 62 7.64 9.58 6.85
N LEU A 63 8.97 9.52 7.03
CA LEU A 63 9.91 10.53 6.52
C LEU A 63 10.13 10.45 4.99
N THR A 64 9.87 9.29 4.39
CA THR A 64 10.01 9.04 2.94
C THR A 64 8.68 9.17 2.19
N LEU A 65 7.57 9.20 2.93
CA LEU A 65 6.24 9.25 2.35
C LEU A 65 5.95 10.65 1.80
N LYS A 66 5.26 10.72 0.66
CA LYS A 66 4.82 12.01 0.12
C LYS A 66 3.89 12.69 1.14
N PRO A 67 4.10 13.97 1.48
CA PRO A 67 3.26 14.67 2.46
C PRO A 67 1.77 14.64 2.12
N ASP A 68 1.44 14.71 0.83
CA ASP A 68 0.06 14.57 0.33
C ASP A 68 -0.60 13.26 0.71
N LEU A 69 0.12 12.17 0.46
CA LEU A 69 -0.36 10.83 0.77
C LEU A 69 -0.55 10.67 2.28
N LEU A 70 0.35 11.23 3.09
CA LEU A 70 0.22 11.18 4.54
C LEU A 70 -1.04 11.92 5.01
N LEU A 71 -1.28 13.11 4.49
CA LEU A 71 -2.45 13.90 4.85
C LEU A 71 -3.74 13.19 4.45
N GLU A 72 -3.79 12.58 3.27
CA GLU A 72 -4.96 11.82 2.85
C GLU A 72 -5.23 10.62 3.76
N LEU A 73 -4.19 9.88 4.17
CA LEU A 73 -4.34 8.76 5.10
C LEU A 73 -4.71 9.20 6.53
N VAL A 74 -4.22 10.35 6.97
CA VAL A 74 -4.53 10.93 8.30
C VAL A 74 -5.89 11.63 8.31
N ALA A 75 -6.42 12.01 7.15
CA ALA A 75 -7.72 12.68 7.05
C ALA A 75 -8.85 11.81 7.63
N ASP A 76 -8.82 10.50 7.42
CA ASP A 76 -9.80 9.58 7.99
C ASP A 76 -9.21 8.18 8.30
N PRO A 77 -8.68 7.98 9.53
CA PRO A 77 -8.15 6.69 9.95
C PRO A 77 -9.21 5.58 10.03
N HIS A 78 -10.49 5.91 10.23
CA HIS A 78 -11.57 4.92 10.30
C HIS A 78 -11.84 4.32 8.93
N GLU A 79 -11.86 5.16 7.90
CA GLU A 79 -11.99 4.72 6.51
C GLU A 79 -10.78 3.87 6.08
N VAL A 80 -9.56 4.22 6.51
CA VAL A 80 -8.38 3.38 6.32
C VAL A 80 -8.57 2.00 6.96
N ALA A 81 -9.08 1.92 8.20
CA ALA A 81 -9.37 0.65 8.86
C ALA A 81 -10.42 -0.18 8.09
N ALA A 82 -11.50 0.46 7.61
CA ALA A 82 -12.53 -0.20 6.82
C ALA A 82 -11.96 -0.81 5.53
N ARG A 83 -11.07 -0.09 4.84
CA ARG A 83 -10.36 -0.57 3.65
C ARG A 83 -9.44 -1.75 3.95
N LEU A 84 -8.72 -1.73 5.08
CA LEU A 84 -7.89 -2.85 5.52
C LEU A 84 -8.73 -4.12 5.79
N VAL A 85 -9.88 -3.97 6.45
CA VAL A 85 -10.82 -5.09 6.67
C VAL A 85 -11.32 -5.64 5.32
N LYS A 86 -11.69 -4.76 4.39
CA LYS A 86 -12.13 -5.17 3.05
C LYS A 86 -11.04 -5.89 2.28
N LEU A 87 -9.79 -5.40 2.31
CA LEU A 87 -8.64 -6.10 1.75
C LEU A 87 -8.47 -7.49 2.37
N LYS A 88 -8.64 -7.62 3.69
CA LYS A 88 -8.51 -8.92 4.36
C LYS A 88 -9.59 -9.91 3.93
N GLN A 89 -10.80 -9.44 3.71
CA GLN A 89 -11.90 -10.26 3.19
C GLN A 89 -11.63 -10.72 1.74
N MET A 90 -11.04 -9.83 0.93
CA MET A 90 -10.72 -10.10 -0.46
C MET A 90 -9.52 -11.03 -0.64
N PHE A 91 -8.55 -10.98 0.27
CA PHE A 91 -7.30 -11.73 0.26
C PHE A 91 -6.97 -12.25 1.67
N PRO A 92 -7.63 -13.33 2.13
CA PRO A 92 -7.57 -13.79 3.51
C PRO A 92 -6.20 -14.32 3.94
N ALA A 93 -5.39 -14.86 3.03
CA ALA A 93 -4.02 -15.31 3.27
C ALA A 93 -2.94 -14.25 2.98
N ALA A 94 -3.31 -13.11 2.36
CA ALA A 94 -2.34 -12.07 2.03
C ALA A 94 -1.78 -11.36 3.27
N ASN A 95 -0.51 -10.96 3.17
CA ASN A 95 0.16 -10.14 4.17
C ASN A 95 -0.13 -8.66 3.87
N LEU A 96 -1.24 -8.16 4.42
CA LEU A 96 -1.69 -6.79 4.21
C LEU A 96 -0.66 -5.76 4.68
N THR A 97 0.05 -6.03 5.76
CA THR A 97 1.09 -5.14 6.27
C THR A 97 2.16 -4.92 5.22
N MET A 98 2.64 -5.99 4.57
CA MET A 98 3.60 -5.89 3.46
C MET A 98 3.01 -5.20 2.23
N MET A 99 1.75 -5.46 1.89
CA MET A 99 1.09 -4.82 0.74
C MET A 99 1.03 -3.30 0.92
N VAL A 100 0.53 -2.86 2.07
CA VAL A 100 0.39 -1.45 2.43
C VAL A 100 1.75 -0.82 2.62
N TYR A 101 2.69 -1.51 3.27
CA TYR A 101 4.06 -1.04 3.42
C TYR A 101 4.69 -0.77 2.06
N ARG A 102 4.48 -1.61 1.04
CA ARG A 102 5.00 -1.38 -0.32
C ARG A 102 4.27 -0.24 -1.02
N ARG A 103 2.93 -0.20 -0.92
CA ARG A 103 2.10 0.74 -1.70
C ARG A 103 1.00 1.39 -0.85
N PRO A 104 1.31 2.36 0.03
CA PRO A 104 0.31 3.01 0.89
C PRO A 104 -0.77 3.76 0.11
N VAL A 105 -0.46 4.20 -1.12
CA VAL A 105 -1.42 4.87 -2.01
C VAL A 105 -2.64 4.02 -2.35
N MET A 106 -2.58 2.69 -2.23
CA MET A 106 -3.77 1.86 -2.49
C MET A 106 -4.90 2.10 -1.48
N LEU A 107 -4.59 2.69 -0.32
CA LEU A 107 -5.57 3.01 0.72
C LEU A 107 -6.17 4.42 0.57
N THR A 108 -5.84 5.16 -0.49
CA THR A 108 -6.40 6.49 -0.76
C THR A 108 -7.75 6.40 -1.43
N ALA A 109 -8.59 7.43 -1.30
CA ALA A 109 -9.92 7.41 -1.91
C ALA A 109 -9.82 7.33 -3.45
N GLY A 110 -8.87 8.07 -4.02
CA GLY A 110 -8.66 8.11 -5.47
C GLY A 110 -8.17 6.78 -6.07
N ALA A 111 -7.44 5.96 -5.32
CA ALA A 111 -6.95 4.67 -5.82
C ALA A 111 -7.87 3.49 -5.48
N TRP A 112 -8.76 3.65 -4.50
CA TRP A 112 -9.53 2.53 -3.94
C TRP A 112 -10.48 1.87 -4.94
N VAL A 113 -11.09 2.65 -5.84
CA VAL A 113 -11.94 2.11 -6.93
C VAL A 113 -11.13 1.14 -7.79
N GLY A 114 -9.91 1.54 -8.17
CA GLY A 114 -8.99 0.69 -8.93
C GLY A 114 -8.66 -0.61 -8.18
N VAL A 115 -8.44 -0.55 -6.86
CA VAL A 115 -8.18 -1.75 -6.04
C VAL A 115 -9.30 -2.78 -6.16
N LEU A 116 -10.56 -2.33 -6.13
CA LEU A 116 -11.72 -3.22 -6.26
C LEU A 116 -11.76 -3.86 -7.64
N GLU A 117 -11.64 -3.06 -8.70
CA GLU A 117 -11.63 -3.53 -10.09
C GLU A 117 -10.46 -4.49 -10.36
N GLY A 118 -9.25 -4.11 -9.95
CA GLY A 118 -8.05 -4.93 -10.07
C GLY A 118 -8.19 -6.25 -9.32
N SER A 119 -8.78 -6.23 -8.11
CA SER A 119 -9.04 -7.47 -7.36
C SER A 119 -9.95 -8.41 -8.12
N GLU A 120 -10.99 -7.89 -8.77
CA GLU A 120 -11.97 -8.69 -9.50
C GLU A 120 -11.36 -9.25 -10.79
N LYS A 121 -10.64 -8.42 -11.55
CA LYS A 121 -9.92 -8.88 -12.74
C LYS A 121 -8.94 -9.99 -12.40
N LEU A 122 -8.16 -9.84 -11.34
CA LEU A 122 -7.23 -10.88 -10.89
C LEU A 122 -7.97 -12.16 -10.47
N ARG A 123 -9.14 -12.06 -9.82
CA ARG A 123 -9.95 -13.26 -9.52
C ARG A 123 -10.41 -13.97 -10.78
N VAL A 124 -10.90 -13.26 -11.80
CA VAL A 124 -11.29 -13.88 -13.06
C VAL A 124 -10.09 -14.54 -13.74
N LEU A 125 -8.96 -13.82 -13.80
CA LEU A 125 -7.74 -14.29 -14.48
C LEU A 125 -7.13 -15.55 -13.85
N PHE A 126 -7.16 -15.63 -12.52
CA PHE A 126 -6.53 -16.71 -11.75
C PHE A 126 -7.54 -17.72 -11.15
N GLY A 127 -8.85 -17.46 -11.26
CA GLY A 127 -9.92 -18.23 -10.63
C GLY A 127 -10.74 -19.14 -11.55
N ASP A 128 -10.84 -18.83 -12.86
CA ASP A 128 -11.80 -19.51 -13.75
C ASP A 128 -11.23 -20.67 -14.60
N GLY A 129 -10.12 -21.28 -14.15
CA GLY A 129 -9.55 -22.48 -14.76
C GLY A 129 -10.33 -23.78 -14.52
N GLY A 130 -11.65 -23.80 -14.68
CA GLY A 130 -12.40 -24.99 -15.11
C GLY A 130 -12.47 -26.23 -14.22
N GLY A 131 -12.13 -26.19 -12.93
CA GLY A 131 -12.29 -27.35 -12.06
C GLY A 131 -12.24 -26.97 -10.60
N GLY A 132 -13.41 -26.91 -9.97
CA GLY A 132 -13.63 -26.56 -8.57
C GLY A 132 -12.53 -27.06 -7.64
N GLY A 133 -11.59 -26.17 -7.35
CA GLY A 133 -10.54 -26.29 -6.35
C GLY A 133 -10.38 -24.88 -5.80
N PRO A 134 -10.30 -24.72 -4.47
CA PRO A 134 -10.77 -23.51 -3.84
C PRO A 134 -9.83 -22.35 -4.19
N ALA A 135 -10.24 -21.14 -3.85
CA ALA A 135 -9.32 -20.06 -3.51
C ALA A 135 -8.26 -20.43 -2.41
N ALA A 136 -7.94 -21.71 -2.20
CA ALA A 136 -7.14 -22.30 -1.13
C ALA A 136 -5.65 -22.35 -1.41
N ASP A 137 -5.20 -22.25 -2.66
CA ASP A 137 -3.76 -22.34 -2.90
C ASP A 137 -3.00 -21.10 -2.41
N GLY A 138 -3.70 -20.02 -2.03
CA GLY A 138 -3.08 -18.77 -1.55
C GLY A 138 -2.16 -18.11 -2.58
N ARG A 139 -2.14 -18.60 -3.83
CA ARG A 139 -1.25 -18.12 -4.90
C ARG A 139 -1.58 -16.69 -5.30
N LEU A 140 -2.86 -16.37 -5.46
CA LEU A 140 -3.30 -14.99 -5.71
C LEU A 140 -2.92 -14.07 -4.54
N ASP A 141 -3.13 -14.53 -3.31
CA ASP A 141 -2.79 -13.80 -2.10
C ASP A 141 -1.28 -13.53 -1.99
N ALA A 142 -0.45 -14.52 -2.32
CA ALA A 142 0.99 -14.39 -2.41
C ALA A 142 1.40 -13.42 -3.54
N LEU A 143 0.74 -13.50 -4.70
CA LEU A 143 0.96 -12.61 -5.84
C LEU A 143 0.66 -11.15 -5.48
N VAL A 144 -0.50 -10.85 -4.89
CA VAL A 144 -0.83 -9.46 -4.49
C VAL A 144 -0.02 -8.98 -3.30
N THR A 145 0.43 -9.89 -2.43
CA THR A 145 1.39 -9.57 -1.37
C THR A 145 2.73 -9.14 -1.96
N ALA A 146 3.22 -9.88 -2.96
CA ALA A 146 4.47 -9.59 -3.64
C ALA A 146 4.35 -8.34 -4.53
N GLN A 147 3.25 -8.18 -5.26
CA GLN A 147 3.07 -7.08 -6.19
C GLN A 147 1.70 -6.39 -6.02
N PRO A 148 1.55 -5.52 -5.00
CA PRO A 148 0.30 -4.79 -4.77
C PRO A 148 -0.09 -3.84 -5.91
N LEU A 149 0.88 -3.49 -6.77
CA LEU A 149 0.67 -2.62 -7.93
C LEU A 149 -0.35 -3.21 -8.92
N LEU A 150 -0.49 -4.55 -8.96
CA LEU A 150 -1.52 -5.23 -9.76
C LEU A 150 -2.95 -4.84 -9.37
N LEU A 151 -3.16 -4.34 -8.14
CA LEU A 151 -4.48 -3.90 -7.69
C LEU A 151 -4.83 -2.50 -8.17
N VAL A 152 -3.86 -1.63 -8.42
CA VAL A 152 -4.12 -0.22 -8.80
C VAL A 152 -3.75 0.07 -10.26
N GLY A 153 -3.08 -0.87 -10.93
CA GLY A 153 -2.68 -0.76 -12.33
C GLY A 153 -3.73 -1.32 -13.28
N ASP A 154 -3.66 -0.91 -14.53
CA ASP A 154 -4.46 -1.51 -15.60
C ASP A 154 -3.87 -2.88 -15.96
N VAL A 155 -4.44 -3.92 -15.34
CA VAL A 155 -4.02 -5.32 -15.51
C VAL A 155 -4.16 -5.76 -16.97
N ASP A 156 -5.18 -5.32 -17.69
CA ASP A 156 -5.42 -5.75 -19.07
C ASP A 156 -4.32 -5.22 -20.00
N VAL A 157 -3.98 -3.95 -19.80
CA VAL A 157 -2.92 -3.27 -20.53
C VAL A 157 -1.54 -3.89 -20.21
N LEU A 158 -1.29 -4.26 -18.94
CA LEU A 158 -0.08 -4.98 -18.55
C LEU A 158 0.00 -6.36 -19.23
N LEU A 159 -1.08 -7.13 -19.20
CA LEU A 159 -1.11 -8.46 -19.82
C LEU A 159 -0.95 -8.40 -21.33
N ALA A 160 -1.57 -7.40 -21.99
CA ALA A 160 -1.35 -7.15 -23.42
C ALA A 160 0.13 -6.87 -23.71
N GLU A 161 0.80 -6.08 -22.86
CA GLU A 161 2.23 -5.81 -22.99
C GLU A 161 3.08 -7.07 -22.81
N MET A 162 2.78 -7.86 -21.79
CA MET A 162 3.49 -9.12 -21.53
C MET A 162 3.37 -10.07 -22.72
N ARG A 163 2.19 -10.22 -23.31
CA ARG A 163 2.01 -11.06 -24.52
C ARG A 163 2.80 -10.55 -25.72
N ARG A 164 2.90 -9.23 -25.86
CA ARG A 164 3.67 -8.59 -26.93
C ARG A 164 5.17 -8.83 -26.77
N LEU A 165 5.68 -8.73 -25.53
CA LEU A 165 7.10 -8.85 -25.23
C LEU A 165 7.57 -10.31 -25.08
N LEU A 166 6.70 -11.21 -24.65
CA LEU A 166 6.99 -12.61 -24.37
C LEU A 166 6.10 -13.54 -25.24
N PRO A 167 6.29 -13.56 -26.57
CA PRO A 167 5.47 -14.39 -27.45
C PRO A 167 5.65 -15.88 -27.10
N GLY A 168 4.53 -16.62 -27.09
CA GLY A 168 4.52 -18.05 -26.79
C GLY A 168 4.51 -18.42 -25.30
N THR A 169 4.50 -17.44 -24.39
CA THR A 169 4.39 -17.67 -22.94
C THR A 169 3.06 -17.16 -22.42
N ASP A 170 2.39 -17.89 -21.52
CA ASP A 170 1.21 -17.37 -20.80
C ASP A 170 1.68 -16.34 -19.75
N PRO A 171 1.23 -15.06 -19.83
CA PRO A 171 1.58 -14.05 -18.85
C PRO A 171 1.23 -14.44 -17.40
N ARG A 172 0.21 -15.28 -17.20
CA ARG A 172 -0.19 -15.73 -15.86
C ARG A 172 0.90 -16.57 -15.20
N ASP A 173 1.49 -17.49 -15.95
CA ASP A 173 2.57 -18.35 -15.45
C ASP A 173 3.81 -17.54 -15.11
N VAL A 174 4.12 -16.53 -15.93
CA VAL A 174 5.21 -15.59 -15.68
C VAL A 174 4.95 -14.77 -14.42
N LEU A 175 3.75 -14.20 -14.25
CA LEU A 175 3.41 -13.41 -13.07
C LEU A 175 3.45 -14.23 -11.78
N LEU A 176 3.04 -15.49 -11.82
CA LEU A 176 3.10 -16.39 -10.66
C LEU A 176 4.54 -16.78 -10.31
N SER A 177 5.40 -16.94 -11.33
CA SER A 177 6.79 -17.34 -11.15
C SER A 177 7.69 -16.16 -10.75
N ASP A 178 7.43 -14.97 -11.30
CA ASP A 178 8.15 -13.72 -11.03
C ASP A 178 7.19 -12.52 -10.99
N PRO A 179 6.61 -12.21 -9.82
CA PRO A 179 5.79 -11.01 -9.64
C PRO A 179 6.54 -9.69 -9.86
N GLY A 180 7.88 -9.70 -9.75
CA GLY A 180 8.73 -8.51 -9.86
C GLY A 180 8.75 -7.93 -11.28
N ILE A 181 8.50 -8.76 -12.30
CA ILE A 181 8.47 -8.38 -13.71
C ILE A 181 7.53 -7.19 -13.99
N VAL A 182 6.45 -7.06 -13.21
CA VAL A 182 5.49 -5.95 -13.33
C VAL A 182 6.17 -4.60 -13.15
N THR A 183 7.06 -4.48 -12.16
CA THR A 183 7.77 -3.22 -11.90
C THR A 183 8.72 -2.90 -13.04
N SER A 184 9.49 -3.91 -13.50
CA SER A 184 10.40 -3.75 -14.65
C SER A 184 9.68 -3.33 -15.93
N LEU A 185 8.49 -3.88 -16.19
CA LEU A 185 7.69 -3.52 -17.37
C LEU A 185 7.10 -2.11 -17.27
N MET A 186 6.61 -1.73 -16.08
CA MET A 186 6.03 -0.40 -15.87
C MET A 186 7.08 0.71 -15.87
N ASP A 187 8.27 0.45 -15.34
CA ASP A 187 9.38 1.41 -15.39
C ASP A 187 9.87 1.62 -16.83
N ASN A 188 9.93 0.57 -17.65
CA ASN A 188 10.32 0.69 -19.06
C ASN A 188 9.28 1.44 -19.92
N ARG A 189 7.99 1.35 -19.60
CA ARG A 189 6.97 2.15 -20.30
C ARG A 189 7.10 3.65 -20.08
N SER A 190 7.70 4.07 -18.97
CA SER A 190 8.03 5.49 -18.76
C SER A 190 9.13 5.98 -19.71
N LEU A 191 9.89 5.05 -20.30
CA LEU A 191 10.99 5.34 -21.23
C LEU A 191 10.60 5.27 -22.71
N SER A 192 9.48 4.63 -23.07
CA SER A 192 9.09 4.42 -24.48
C SER A 192 7.91 5.27 -24.97
N LEU A 193 7.45 6.24 -24.18
CA LEU A 193 6.39 7.19 -24.55
C LEU A 193 6.90 8.62 -24.78
N TRP A 194 8.20 8.76 -25.08
CA TRP A 194 8.84 10.00 -25.52
C TRP A 194 9.68 9.75 -26.76
#